data_AF-A0A6L7WI38-F1
#
_entry.id   AF-A0A6L7WI38-F1
#
_cell.length_a   1.000
_cell.length_b   1.000
_cell.length_c   1.000
_cell.angle_alpha   90.00
_cell.angle_beta   90.00
_cell.angle_gamma   90.00
#
_symmetry.space_group_name_H-M   'P 1'
#
loop_
_entity.id
_entity.type
_entity.pdbx_description
1 polymer ?
#
loop_
_entity_poly.entity_id
_entity_poly.type
_entity_poly.pdbx_seq_one_letter_code
_entity_poly.pdbx_strand_id
1 'polypeptide(L)'
;MEILWVAIVAALVALAFAVVATQRILGEDQGDDTMRSIAEQIQIGAAAFLRREYTFIAIFVVVVAVVLLVFRDLDVLDKLDSGSGNLTDLPRFAIAYIVGAIASATAGYIGMYIAVRANVRTTAKAREGLNPALRVAFSSGSVMGMTVVGISLGSLAVLYLIFQDVGPLTGFAFGASSIALFARVGGGIYTKAADVGADLVGKVEAGIPEDDPRNPATIADNVGDNVGDVAGMGADLFESYTGSVVATMSLATVAIVFAGDATADFDGDAFVLPFLVMAIGIASSIIGTFLVRTSENATMGRLLWALRTGIFSAGGLVLIGTAIAVTVMELKYDLFWVVLVGLVAGQIIGTATEYYTAFEFSPTQKLAEQAETGAGTVIIGGLGLGMLSTAIPLLTIVIAIGVTYELAGLYGIALAAVGMLSTLGVTLASDAYGPVADNAGGIAEQAALPPEVRERTDALDSLGNTTAATGKGFAIGSAVLTAMALMFTYQQVISDGDELIFNLLDVSVLVGTLVGALMPFLFAALTMAAVGRAAMAMVNEVRRQFREHPGIMDGTEDPDSAGAVDIATQGALREMVIPGTIAVVVPVAVGVFIGPEALGGLLAGSIAAGA
;
A
#
# COMPACT_ATOMS: atom_id res chain seq x y z
N MET A 1 4.98 25.17 16.48
CA MET A 1 4.52 24.04 17.32
C MET A 1 3.01 23.82 17.26
N GLU A 2 2.17 24.87 17.11
CA GLU A 2 0.70 24.73 17.10
C GLU A 2 0.17 23.80 16.00
N ILE A 3 0.77 23.82 14.80
CA ILE A 3 0.37 22.94 13.69
C ILE A 3 0.61 21.46 13.98
N LEU A 4 1.66 21.13 14.73
CA LEU A 4 1.91 19.74 15.15
C LEU A 4 0.83 19.24 16.10
N TRP A 5 0.30 20.12 16.97
CA TRP A 5 -0.87 19.79 17.78
C TRP A 5 -2.13 19.60 16.93
N VAL A 6 -2.32 20.40 15.87
CA VAL A 6 -3.40 20.18 14.90
C VAL A 6 -3.28 18.81 14.24
N ALA A 7 -2.08 18.42 13.83
CA ALA A 7 -1.82 17.11 13.24
C ALA A 7 -2.10 15.96 14.22
N ILE A 8 -1.71 16.10 15.50
CA ILE A 8 -2.02 15.12 16.55
C ILE A 8 -3.53 15.03 16.78
N VAL A 9 -4.24 16.16 16.88
CA VAL A 9 -5.69 16.17 17.05
C VAL A 9 -6.37 15.52 15.85
N ALA A 10 -5.96 15.83 14.62
CA ALA A 10 -6.48 15.19 13.42
C ALA A 10 -6.24 13.67 13.42
N ALA A 11 -5.05 13.23 13.80
CA ALA A 11 -4.73 11.82 13.96
C ALA A 11 -5.63 11.13 14.99
N LEU A 12 -5.84 11.74 16.17
CA LEU A 12 -6.75 11.22 17.19
C LEU A 12 -8.20 11.16 16.70
N VAL A 13 -8.65 12.14 15.91
CA VAL A 13 -9.97 12.15 15.29
C VAL A 13 -10.11 11.01 14.26
N ALA A 14 -9.10 10.75 13.43
CA ALA A 14 -9.09 9.60 12.52
C ALA A 14 -9.20 8.27 13.28
N LEU A 15 -8.41 8.08 14.33
CA LEU A 15 -8.45 6.86 15.15
C LEU A 15 -9.78 6.70 15.88
N ALA A 16 -10.34 7.80 16.42
CA ALA A 16 -11.66 7.79 17.03
C ALA A 16 -12.76 7.40 16.02
N PHE A 17 -12.69 7.94 14.81
CA PHE A 17 -13.58 7.56 13.72
C PHE A 17 -13.45 6.06 13.39
N ALA A 18 -12.22 5.55 13.26
CA ALA A 18 -11.96 4.13 12.99
C ALA A 18 -12.54 3.22 14.09
N VAL A 19 -12.42 3.61 15.36
CA VAL A 19 -13.04 2.89 16.49
C VAL A 19 -14.56 2.89 16.40
N VAL A 20 -15.18 4.04 16.13
CA VAL A 20 -16.65 4.15 16.01
C VAL A 20 -17.16 3.33 14.82
N ALA A 21 -16.47 3.38 13.68
CA ALA A 21 -16.82 2.58 12.51
C ALA A 21 -16.66 1.08 12.79
N THR A 22 -15.59 0.68 13.48
CA THR A 22 -15.38 -0.71 13.94
C THR A 22 -16.53 -1.18 14.83
N GLN A 23 -16.92 -0.40 15.85
CA GLN A 23 -18.03 -0.76 16.74
C GLN A 23 -19.35 -0.92 16.00
N ARG A 24 -19.62 -0.07 14.99
CA ARG A 24 -20.79 -0.19 14.13
C ARG A 24 -20.77 -1.49 13.33
N ILE A 25 -19.67 -1.79 12.65
CA ILE A 25 -19.51 -3.03 11.87
C ILE A 25 -19.70 -4.23 12.80
N LEU A 26 -19.03 -4.28 13.96
CA LEU A 26 -19.13 -5.42 14.87
C LEU A 26 -20.55 -5.65 15.41
N GLY A 27 -21.38 -4.59 15.47
CA GLY A 27 -22.79 -4.66 15.84
C GLY A 27 -23.73 -5.18 14.75
N GLU A 28 -23.29 -5.28 13.48
CA GLU A 28 -24.08 -5.88 12.40
C GLU A 28 -24.16 -7.40 12.54
N ASP A 29 -25.27 -7.98 12.03
CA ASP A 29 -25.52 -9.42 12.06
C ASP A 29 -24.52 -10.20 11.19
N GLN A 30 -24.15 -11.40 11.66
CA GLN A 30 -23.18 -12.27 10.99
C GLN A 30 -23.86 -13.33 10.10
N GLY A 31 -25.18 -13.27 9.90
CA GLY A 31 -25.91 -14.30 9.17
C GLY A 31 -26.05 -15.60 9.96
N ASP A 32 -26.10 -16.72 9.24
CA ASP A 32 -26.34 -18.05 9.81
C ASP A 32 -25.07 -18.74 10.35
N ASP A 33 -25.25 -19.92 10.95
CA ASP A 33 -24.17 -20.65 11.61
C ASP A 33 -23.13 -21.20 10.62
N THR A 34 -23.51 -21.49 9.37
CA THR A 34 -22.57 -21.93 8.31
C THR A 34 -21.65 -20.79 7.93
N MET A 35 -22.23 -19.61 7.66
CA MET A 35 -21.47 -18.39 7.36
C MET A 35 -20.49 -18.05 8.49
N ARG A 36 -20.92 -18.16 9.75
CA ARG A 36 -20.08 -17.90 10.93
C ARG A 36 -18.92 -18.89 11.04
N SER A 37 -19.16 -20.18 10.78
CA SER A 37 -18.13 -21.22 10.81
C SER A 37 -17.04 -20.97 9.76
N ILE A 38 -17.43 -20.62 8.53
CA ILE A 38 -16.48 -20.28 7.45
C ILE A 38 -15.66 -19.04 7.83
N ALA A 39 -16.34 -17.99 8.30
CA ALA A 39 -15.68 -16.76 8.72
C ALA A 39 -14.69 -16.98 9.86
N GLU A 40 -15.00 -17.87 10.81
CA GLU A 40 -14.10 -18.23 11.90
C GLU A 40 -12.83 -18.92 11.39
N GLN A 41 -12.94 -19.82 10.40
CA GLN A 41 -11.77 -20.45 9.78
C GLN A 41 -10.86 -19.43 9.09
N ILE A 42 -11.44 -18.50 8.34
CA ILE A 42 -10.70 -17.39 7.69
C ILE A 42 -10.00 -16.54 8.75
N GLN A 43 -10.69 -16.18 9.84
CA GLN A 43 -10.13 -15.39 10.94
C GLN A 43 -8.94 -16.08 11.60
N ILE A 44 -9.05 -17.39 11.88
CA ILE A 44 -7.99 -18.18 12.48
C ILE A 44 -6.78 -18.27 11.53
N GLY A 45 -7.02 -18.55 10.24
CA GLY A 45 -5.98 -18.66 9.22
C GLY A 45 -5.20 -17.35 9.06
N ALA A 46 -5.90 -16.22 8.88
CA ALA A 46 -5.28 -14.91 8.69
C ALA A 46 -4.47 -14.48 9.93
N ALA A 47 -5.02 -14.67 11.13
CA ALA A 47 -4.30 -14.35 12.36
C ALA A 47 -3.07 -15.25 12.58
N ALA A 48 -3.15 -16.53 12.23
CA ALA A 48 -2.04 -17.47 12.33
C ALA A 48 -0.91 -17.11 11.36
N PHE A 49 -1.25 -16.78 10.10
CA PHE A 49 -0.27 -16.35 9.10
C PHE A 49 0.44 -15.08 9.53
N LEU A 50 -0.29 -13.99 9.83
CA LEU A 50 0.34 -12.71 10.21
C LEU A 50 1.20 -12.84 11.48
N ARG A 51 0.78 -13.67 12.45
CA ARG A 51 1.62 -13.93 13.63
C ARG A 51 2.95 -14.58 13.25
N ARG A 52 2.95 -15.57 12.36
CA ARG A 52 4.17 -16.24 11.89
C ARG A 52 5.03 -15.28 11.06
N GLU A 53 4.42 -14.55 10.14
CA GLU A 53 5.07 -13.56 9.29
C GLU A 53 5.74 -12.46 10.14
N TYR A 54 5.02 -11.84 11.07
CA TYR A 54 5.56 -10.76 11.89
C TYR A 54 6.63 -11.25 12.88
N THR A 55 6.54 -12.49 13.35
CA THR A 55 7.61 -13.09 14.16
C THR A 55 8.90 -13.22 13.35
N PHE A 56 8.79 -13.62 12.08
CA PHE A 56 9.93 -13.71 11.18
C PHE A 56 10.51 -12.32 10.86
N ILE A 57 9.64 -11.35 10.50
CA ILE A 57 10.05 -9.98 10.18
C ILE A 57 10.68 -9.29 11.41
N ALA A 58 10.20 -9.56 12.62
CA ALA A 58 10.77 -8.98 13.84
C ALA A 58 12.26 -9.30 14.01
N ILE A 59 12.71 -10.49 13.60
CA ILE A 59 14.13 -10.85 13.62
C ILE A 59 14.92 -9.93 12.69
N PHE A 60 14.42 -9.72 11.46
CA PHE A 60 15.02 -8.82 10.48
C PHE A 60 15.08 -7.37 11.01
N VAL A 61 13.97 -6.87 11.56
CA VAL A 61 13.89 -5.52 12.15
C VAL A 61 14.92 -5.36 13.27
N VAL A 62 15.09 -6.34 14.15
CA VAL A 62 16.11 -6.27 15.22
C VAL A 62 17.52 -6.21 14.64
N VAL A 63 17.82 -7.00 13.61
CA VAL A 63 19.14 -6.99 12.96
C VAL A 63 19.43 -5.62 12.34
N VAL A 64 18.48 -5.06 11.59
CA VAL A 64 18.63 -3.72 10.98
C VAL A 64 18.72 -2.64 12.06
N ALA A 65 17.94 -2.72 13.13
CA ALA A 65 18.01 -1.77 14.23
C ALA A 65 19.40 -1.77 14.90
N VAL A 66 20.03 -2.94 15.06
CA VAL A 66 21.41 -3.03 15.56
C VAL A 66 22.40 -2.41 14.58
N VAL A 67 22.23 -2.63 13.27
CA VAL A 67 23.08 -2.00 12.25
C VAL A 67 22.94 -0.47 12.32
N LEU A 68 21.73 0.07 12.40
CA LEU A 68 21.49 1.50 12.55
C LEU A 68 22.07 2.03 13.87
N LEU A 69 21.89 1.31 14.97
CA LEU A 69 22.47 1.69 16.26
C LEU A 69 24.00 1.82 16.15
N VAL A 70 24.67 0.84 15.54
CA VAL A 70 26.14 0.80 15.46
C VAL A 70 26.70 1.83 14.48
N PHE A 71 26.12 1.92 13.28
CA PHE A 71 26.69 2.74 12.20
C PHE A 71 26.12 4.15 12.12
N ARG A 72 24.90 4.39 12.60
CA ARG A 72 24.23 5.70 12.51
C ARG A 72 24.17 6.45 13.84
N ASP A 73 23.81 5.78 14.93
CA ASP A 73 23.65 6.42 16.24
C ASP A 73 24.94 6.46 17.06
N LEU A 74 25.70 5.35 17.11
CA LEU A 74 27.01 5.28 17.77
C LEU A 74 28.14 5.83 16.91
N ASP A 75 27.88 6.07 15.62
CA ASP A 75 28.82 6.54 14.60
C ASP A 75 30.22 5.92 14.74
N VAL A 76 30.31 4.58 14.79
CA VAL A 76 31.58 3.86 14.98
C VAL A 76 32.60 4.13 13.86
N LEU A 77 32.17 4.75 12.76
CA LEU A 77 33.04 5.12 11.64
C LEU A 77 33.55 6.57 11.73
N ASP A 78 33.11 7.36 12.72
CA ASP A 78 33.41 8.79 12.89
C ASP A 78 33.16 9.59 11.59
N LYS A 79 32.01 9.36 10.96
CA LYS A 79 31.66 9.94 9.64
C LYS A 79 30.46 10.86 9.66
N LEU A 80 29.78 11.00 10.79
CA LEU A 80 28.51 11.69 10.87
C LEU A 80 28.63 12.88 11.83
N ASP A 81 28.09 14.02 11.42
CA ASP A 81 27.99 15.15 12.32
C ASP A 81 27.11 14.82 13.53
N SER A 82 27.47 15.41 14.67
CA SER A 82 26.68 15.38 15.90
C SER A 82 25.32 16.00 15.58
N GLY A 83 24.31 15.15 15.37
CA GLY A 83 23.01 15.61 14.87
C GLY A 83 22.36 16.67 15.77
N SER A 84 21.49 17.48 15.18
CA SER A 84 20.80 18.59 15.86
C SER A 84 19.54 18.14 16.60
N GLY A 85 18.99 18.99 17.47
CA GLY A 85 17.71 18.74 18.16
C GLY A 85 17.86 18.28 19.62
N ASN A 86 16.79 17.73 20.19
CA ASN A 86 16.74 17.29 21.58
C ASN A 86 17.11 15.81 21.72
N LEU A 87 17.55 15.41 22.92
CA LEU A 87 17.86 14.02 23.28
C LEU A 87 18.91 13.37 22.35
N THR A 88 19.92 14.14 21.94
CA THR A 88 21.01 13.69 21.07
C THR A 88 21.83 12.54 21.65
N ASP A 89 21.80 12.35 22.97
CA ASP A 89 22.45 11.23 23.66
C ASP A 89 21.71 9.89 23.50
N LEU A 90 20.47 9.89 22.98
CA LEU A 90 19.70 8.67 22.74
C LEU A 90 19.92 8.13 21.32
N PRO A 91 19.83 6.80 21.11
CA PRO A 91 19.88 6.19 19.79
C PRO A 91 18.57 6.40 19.01
N ARG A 92 18.33 7.65 18.67
CA ARG A 92 17.07 8.17 18.13
C ARG A 92 16.71 7.58 16.77
N PHE A 93 17.68 7.30 15.89
CA PHE A 93 17.39 6.68 14.59
C PHE A 93 16.93 5.24 14.76
N ALA A 94 17.64 4.42 15.54
CA ALA A 94 17.26 3.04 15.81
C ALA A 94 15.92 2.94 16.56
N ILE A 95 15.67 3.84 17.53
CA ILE A 95 14.38 3.91 18.23
C ILE A 95 13.26 4.23 17.25
N ALA A 96 13.41 5.29 16.45
CA ALA A 96 12.39 5.70 15.50
C ALA A 96 12.13 4.62 14.44
N TYR A 97 13.17 3.92 13.97
CA TYR A 97 13.05 2.76 13.10
C TYR A 97 12.18 1.65 13.68
N ILE A 98 12.43 1.25 14.93
CA ILE A 98 11.60 0.24 15.61
C ILE A 98 10.16 0.73 15.76
N VAL A 99 9.96 1.99 16.15
CA VAL A 99 8.62 2.59 16.29
C VAL A 99 7.89 2.61 14.94
N GLY A 100 8.57 2.93 13.84
CA GLY A 100 8.01 2.90 12.49
C GLY A 100 7.60 1.49 12.05
N ALA A 101 8.44 0.50 12.35
CA ALA A 101 8.11 -0.89 12.09
C ALA A 101 6.88 -1.35 12.89
N ILE A 102 6.82 -1.05 14.19
CA ILE A 102 5.66 -1.40 15.02
C ILE A 102 4.40 -0.68 14.53
N ALA A 103 4.50 0.59 14.18
CA ALA A 103 3.37 1.39 13.71
C ALA A 103 2.79 0.85 12.39
N SER A 104 3.65 0.54 11.41
CA SER A 104 3.25 -0.04 10.12
C SER A 104 2.61 -1.43 10.30
N ALA A 105 3.24 -2.31 11.09
CA ALA A 105 2.69 -3.64 11.41
C ALA A 105 1.34 -3.55 12.14
N THR A 106 1.18 -2.58 13.04
CA THR A 106 -0.08 -2.36 13.75
C THR A 106 -1.18 -1.89 12.81
N ALA A 107 -0.88 -0.97 11.89
CA ALA A 107 -1.85 -0.49 10.90
C ALA A 107 -2.33 -1.63 9.98
N GLY A 108 -1.42 -2.45 9.46
CA GLY A 108 -1.75 -3.63 8.66
C GLY A 108 -2.59 -4.66 9.43
N TYR A 109 -2.22 -4.94 10.69
CA TYR A 109 -2.95 -5.88 11.54
C TYR A 109 -4.37 -5.41 11.86
N ILE A 110 -4.58 -4.12 12.16
CA ILE A 110 -5.91 -3.56 12.42
C ILE A 110 -6.77 -3.66 11.15
N GLY A 111 -6.21 -3.37 9.97
CA GLY A 111 -6.88 -3.54 8.69
C GLY A 111 -7.36 -4.98 8.47
N MET A 112 -6.47 -5.96 8.62
CA MET A 112 -6.85 -7.38 8.54
C MET A 112 -7.91 -7.73 9.58
N TYR A 113 -7.74 -7.32 10.84
CA TYR A 113 -8.64 -7.63 11.95
C TYR A 113 -10.09 -7.23 11.67
N ILE A 114 -10.29 -6.06 11.07
CA ILE A 114 -11.64 -5.60 10.71
C ILE A 114 -12.14 -6.27 9.44
N ALA A 115 -11.29 -6.47 8.42
CA ALA A 115 -11.67 -7.11 7.15
C ALA A 115 -12.24 -8.53 7.35
N VAL A 116 -11.55 -9.37 8.12
CA VAL A 116 -11.98 -10.75 8.43
C VAL A 116 -13.25 -10.84 9.29
N ARG A 117 -13.69 -9.72 9.88
CA ARG A 117 -14.95 -9.63 10.63
C ARG A 117 -16.04 -8.96 9.81
N ALA A 118 -15.67 -8.10 8.88
CA ALA A 118 -16.58 -7.40 8.00
C ALA A 118 -17.06 -8.30 6.85
N ASN A 119 -16.24 -9.20 6.33
CA ASN A 119 -16.59 -10.10 5.21
C ASN A 119 -17.93 -10.83 5.41
N VAL A 120 -18.12 -11.55 6.52
CA VAL A 120 -19.34 -12.30 6.82
C VAL A 120 -20.56 -11.39 7.01
N ARG A 121 -20.34 -10.19 7.52
CA ARG A 121 -21.39 -9.17 7.71
C ARG A 121 -21.77 -8.54 6.38
N THR A 122 -20.81 -8.36 5.47
CA THR A 122 -21.04 -7.95 4.09
C THR A 122 -21.89 -9.01 3.38
N THR A 123 -21.55 -10.30 3.51
CA THR A 123 -22.38 -11.40 2.97
C THR A 123 -23.79 -11.38 3.56
N ALA A 124 -23.93 -11.20 4.87
CA ALA A 124 -25.24 -11.13 5.53
C ALA A 124 -26.07 -9.96 4.99
N LYS A 125 -25.45 -8.79 4.80
CA LYS A 125 -26.10 -7.60 4.20
C LYS A 125 -26.35 -7.72 2.71
N ALA A 126 -25.58 -8.52 1.99
CA ALA A 126 -25.84 -8.82 0.58
C ALA A 126 -27.14 -9.59 0.38
N ARG A 127 -27.70 -10.23 1.42
CA ARG A 127 -29.06 -10.79 1.40
C ARG A 127 -30.15 -9.71 1.44
N GLU A 128 -29.87 -8.56 2.06
CA GLU A 128 -30.80 -7.43 2.16
C GLU A 128 -30.75 -6.51 0.92
N GLY A 129 -29.58 -6.35 0.31
CA GLY A 129 -29.40 -5.55 -0.90
C GLY A 129 -27.93 -5.23 -1.22
N LEU A 130 -27.68 -4.69 -2.40
CA LEU A 130 -26.34 -4.31 -2.87
C LEU A 130 -25.76 -3.14 -2.08
N ASN A 131 -26.55 -2.09 -1.83
CA ASN A 131 -26.07 -0.91 -1.12
C ASN A 131 -25.82 -1.17 0.39
N PRO A 132 -26.65 -1.94 1.11
CA PRO A 132 -26.32 -2.41 2.46
C PRO A 132 -24.97 -3.15 2.53
N ALA A 133 -24.71 -4.08 1.60
CA ALA A 133 -23.43 -4.80 1.53
C ALA A 133 -22.26 -3.85 1.25
N LEU A 134 -22.38 -2.98 0.24
CA LEU A 134 -21.38 -1.96 -0.08
C LEU A 134 -21.03 -1.10 1.15
N ARG A 135 -22.03 -0.70 1.94
CA ARG A 135 -21.80 0.14 3.12
C ARG A 135 -20.97 -0.56 4.19
N VAL A 136 -21.19 -1.85 4.44
CA VAL A 136 -20.38 -2.60 5.41
C VAL A 136 -18.96 -2.78 4.90
N ALA A 137 -18.79 -3.22 3.65
CA ALA A 137 -17.48 -3.43 3.04
C ALA A 137 -16.68 -2.12 2.96
N PHE A 138 -17.27 -1.03 2.46
CA PHE A 138 -16.63 0.27 2.38
C PHE A 138 -16.34 0.88 3.75
N SER A 139 -17.22 0.66 4.75
CA SER A 139 -16.95 1.08 6.13
C SER A 139 -15.75 0.33 6.71
N SER A 140 -15.56 -0.95 6.37
CA SER A 140 -14.36 -1.71 6.76
C SER A 140 -13.10 -1.13 6.13
N GLY A 141 -13.13 -0.85 4.82
CA GLY A 141 -12.02 -0.16 4.15
C GLY A 141 -11.73 1.21 4.78
N SER A 142 -12.76 1.94 5.19
CA SER A 142 -12.60 3.25 5.87
C SER A 142 -11.92 3.14 7.23
N VAL A 143 -12.15 2.04 7.98
CA VAL A 143 -11.41 1.77 9.23
C VAL A 143 -9.92 1.60 8.93
N MET A 144 -9.57 0.84 7.91
CA MET A 144 -8.18 0.66 7.49
C MET A 144 -7.54 1.99 7.05
N GLY A 145 -8.20 2.72 6.14
CA GLY A 145 -7.72 4.02 5.65
C GLY A 145 -7.45 5.02 6.77
N MET A 146 -8.39 5.16 7.72
CA MET A 146 -8.26 6.09 8.85
C MET A 146 -7.23 5.63 9.88
N THR A 147 -7.07 4.33 10.07
CA THR A 147 -6.02 3.78 10.95
C THR A 147 -4.64 4.08 10.37
N VAL A 148 -4.44 3.86 9.07
CA VAL A 148 -3.16 4.12 8.40
C VAL A 148 -2.76 5.60 8.52
N VAL A 149 -3.63 6.52 8.08
CA VAL A 149 -3.30 7.96 8.13
C VAL A 149 -3.22 8.49 9.56
N GLY A 150 -4.05 7.96 10.48
CA GLY A 150 -4.07 8.38 11.88
C GLY A 150 -2.81 7.95 12.64
N ILE A 151 -2.41 6.67 12.54
CA ILE A 151 -1.18 6.18 13.19
C ILE A 151 0.04 6.87 12.58
N SER A 152 0.12 6.99 11.24
CA SER A 152 1.29 7.61 10.60
C SER A 152 1.46 9.07 11.00
N LEU A 153 0.42 9.91 10.78
CA LEU A 153 0.51 11.34 11.04
C LEU A 153 0.76 11.64 12.53
N GLY A 154 0.05 10.92 13.41
CA GLY A 154 0.21 11.05 14.86
C GLY A 154 1.61 10.66 15.33
N SER A 155 2.15 9.55 14.82
CA SER A 155 3.51 9.09 15.17
C SER A 155 4.58 10.07 14.69
N LEU A 156 4.50 10.53 13.44
CA LEU A 156 5.43 11.52 12.90
C LEU A 156 5.40 12.83 13.69
N ALA A 157 4.19 13.33 14.02
CA ALA A 157 4.05 14.57 14.77
C ALA A 157 4.63 14.43 16.19
N VAL A 158 4.35 13.32 16.88
CA VAL A 158 4.89 13.06 18.23
C VAL A 158 6.41 12.91 18.21
N LEU A 159 6.96 12.14 17.26
CA LEU A 159 8.41 11.97 17.15
C LEU A 159 9.11 13.29 16.84
N TYR A 160 8.54 14.11 15.95
CA TYR A 160 9.09 15.41 15.63
C TYR A 160 9.01 16.39 16.81
N LEU A 161 7.92 16.37 17.59
CA LEU A 161 7.81 17.17 18.82
C LEU A 161 8.86 16.79 19.86
N ILE A 162 9.21 15.50 19.98
CA ILE A 162 10.17 15.00 20.97
C ILE A 162 11.60 15.31 20.52
N PHE A 163 11.96 14.92 19.31
CA PHE A 163 13.34 14.97 18.83
C PHE A 163 13.72 16.31 18.19
N GLN A 164 12.75 17.03 17.63
CA GLN A 164 12.98 18.28 16.88
C GLN A 164 14.08 18.12 15.83
N ASP A 165 14.05 16.99 15.10
CA ASP A 165 14.96 16.66 14.02
C ASP A 165 14.23 15.76 13.02
N VAL A 166 14.49 15.96 11.73
CA VAL A 166 13.97 15.14 10.62
C VAL A 166 14.73 13.82 10.50
N GLY A 167 15.96 13.73 11.01
CA GLY A 167 16.76 12.50 11.00
C GLY A 167 16.03 11.28 11.59
N PRO A 168 15.56 11.33 12.84
CA PRO A 168 14.78 10.22 13.41
C PRO A 168 13.54 9.86 12.58
N LEU A 169 12.89 10.82 11.94
CA LEU A 169 11.72 10.57 11.09
C LEU A 169 12.08 9.77 9.83
N THR A 170 13.28 9.94 9.26
CA THR A 170 13.79 9.07 8.19
C THR A 170 14.03 7.64 8.70
N GLY A 171 14.48 7.49 9.94
CA GLY A 171 14.51 6.18 10.63
C GLY A 171 13.12 5.54 10.71
N PHE A 172 12.11 6.30 11.15
CA PHE A 172 10.71 5.84 11.21
C PHE A 172 10.17 5.41 9.84
N ALA A 173 10.39 6.21 8.80
CA ALA A 173 10.00 5.86 7.43
C ALA A 173 10.67 4.55 6.98
N PHE A 174 11.97 4.39 7.23
CA PHE A 174 12.68 3.16 6.87
C PHE A 174 12.17 1.92 7.62
N GLY A 175 11.76 2.09 8.89
CA GLY A 175 11.09 1.04 9.66
C GLY A 175 9.76 0.63 9.04
N ALA A 176 8.96 1.60 8.61
CA ALA A 176 7.70 1.36 7.92
C ALA A 176 7.91 0.61 6.59
N SER A 177 8.90 1.01 5.77
CA SER A 177 9.23 0.33 4.51
C SER A 177 9.75 -1.08 4.69
N SER A 178 10.47 -1.34 5.79
CA SER A 178 10.92 -2.70 6.11
C SER A 178 9.73 -3.65 6.30
N ILE A 179 8.69 -3.22 7.03
CA ILE A 179 7.47 -4.04 7.20
C ILE A 179 6.71 -4.17 5.89
N ALA A 180 6.51 -3.05 5.18
CA ALA A 180 5.76 -3.04 3.92
C ALA A 180 6.34 -4.01 2.89
N LEU A 181 7.67 -4.00 2.71
CA LEU A 181 8.37 -4.88 1.78
C LEU A 181 8.07 -6.36 2.05
N PHE A 182 8.26 -6.81 3.29
CA PHE A 182 8.07 -8.23 3.62
C PHE A 182 6.60 -8.61 3.67
N ALA A 183 5.71 -7.75 4.20
CA ALA A 183 4.28 -8.04 4.26
C ALA A 183 3.65 -8.12 2.87
N ARG A 184 4.06 -7.27 1.92
CA ARG A 184 3.62 -7.35 0.52
C ARG A 184 4.12 -8.59 -0.20
N VAL A 185 5.39 -8.95 -0.01
CA VAL A 185 5.97 -10.13 -0.66
C VAL A 185 5.43 -11.42 -0.04
N GLY A 186 5.45 -11.53 1.29
CA GLY A 186 4.98 -12.70 2.04
C GLY A 186 3.49 -12.93 1.82
N GLY A 187 2.66 -11.95 2.18
CA GLY A 187 1.22 -11.98 1.94
C GLY A 187 0.86 -12.18 0.46
N GLY A 188 1.59 -11.54 -0.46
CA GLY A 188 1.39 -11.67 -1.90
C GLY A 188 1.69 -13.07 -2.45
N ILE A 189 2.78 -13.71 -2.00
CA ILE A 189 3.08 -15.10 -2.35
C ILE A 189 2.02 -16.03 -1.78
N TYR A 190 1.56 -15.77 -0.55
CA TYR A 190 0.52 -16.57 0.09
C TYR A 190 -0.79 -16.54 -0.72
N THR A 191 -1.36 -15.35 -0.96
CA THR A 191 -2.64 -15.20 -1.69
C THR A 191 -2.55 -15.79 -3.08
N LYS A 192 -1.54 -15.41 -3.87
CA LYS A 192 -1.45 -15.87 -5.27
C LYS A 192 -1.07 -17.34 -5.43
N ALA A 193 -0.49 -17.97 -4.42
CA ALA A 193 -0.33 -19.42 -4.42
C ALA A 193 -1.66 -20.15 -4.16
N ALA A 194 -2.49 -19.62 -3.26
CA ALA A 194 -3.78 -20.19 -2.92
C ALA A 194 -4.79 -19.99 -4.07
N ASP A 195 -4.95 -18.75 -4.53
CA ASP A 195 -5.77 -18.33 -5.69
C ASP A 195 -5.51 -19.21 -6.92
N VAL A 196 -4.28 -19.23 -7.43
CA VAL A 196 -3.92 -20.05 -8.61
C VAL A 196 -4.15 -21.54 -8.37
N GLY A 197 -3.92 -22.03 -7.15
CA GLY A 197 -4.13 -23.43 -6.81
C GLY A 197 -5.60 -23.82 -6.78
N ALA A 198 -6.43 -22.96 -6.18
CA ALA A 198 -7.88 -23.14 -6.08
C ALA A 198 -8.52 -23.07 -7.47
N ASP A 199 -8.21 -22.03 -8.25
CA ASP A 199 -8.83 -21.77 -9.54
C ASP A 199 -8.44 -22.77 -10.62
N LEU A 200 -7.15 -23.12 -10.70
CA LEU A 200 -6.68 -24.06 -11.73
C LEU A 200 -7.31 -25.44 -11.53
N VAL A 201 -7.28 -25.97 -10.31
CA VAL A 201 -7.78 -27.32 -10.08
C VAL A 201 -9.30 -27.34 -9.98
N GLY A 202 -9.91 -26.34 -9.35
CA GLY A 202 -11.36 -26.21 -9.22
C GLY A 202 -12.05 -25.94 -10.56
N LYS A 203 -11.79 -24.78 -11.16
CA LYS A 203 -12.52 -24.31 -12.35
C LYS A 203 -12.07 -25.02 -13.62
N VAL A 204 -10.77 -25.19 -13.82
CA VAL A 204 -10.22 -25.69 -15.11
C VAL A 204 -10.17 -27.22 -15.17
N GLU A 205 -9.76 -27.89 -14.09
CA GLU A 205 -9.60 -29.35 -14.08
C GLU A 205 -10.86 -30.10 -13.62
N ALA A 206 -11.46 -29.68 -12.51
CA ALA A 206 -12.62 -30.35 -11.91
C ALA A 206 -13.97 -29.82 -12.43
N GLY A 207 -14.00 -28.60 -12.96
CA GLY A 207 -15.22 -27.96 -13.47
C GLY A 207 -16.24 -27.61 -12.39
N ILE A 208 -15.77 -27.35 -11.16
CA ILE A 208 -16.60 -26.85 -10.06
C ILE A 208 -16.59 -25.32 -10.03
N PRO A 209 -17.61 -24.68 -9.43
CA PRO A 209 -17.63 -23.22 -9.22
C PRO A 209 -16.37 -22.69 -8.53
N GLU A 210 -16.10 -21.41 -8.74
CA GLU A 210 -15.14 -20.64 -7.94
C GLU A 210 -15.60 -20.59 -6.49
N ASP A 211 -14.68 -20.59 -5.52
CA ASP A 211 -14.98 -20.64 -4.08
C ASP A 211 -15.82 -21.84 -3.61
N ASP A 212 -15.95 -22.91 -4.39
CA ASP A 212 -16.75 -24.07 -4.00
C ASP A 212 -16.22 -24.71 -2.69
N PRO A 213 -17.09 -25.03 -1.72
CA PRO A 213 -16.68 -25.53 -0.41
C PRO A 213 -16.01 -26.91 -0.47
N ARG A 214 -16.09 -27.63 -1.60
CA ARG A 214 -15.38 -28.89 -1.82
C ARG A 214 -13.88 -28.68 -2.06
N ASN A 215 -13.48 -27.50 -2.51
CA ASN A 215 -12.09 -27.22 -2.83
C ASN A 215 -11.29 -26.86 -1.56
N PRO A 216 -10.28 -27.65 -1.13
CA PRO A 216 -9.53 -27.38 0.09
C PRO A 216 -8.77 -26.04 0.08
N ALA A 217 -8.51 -25.46 -1.09
CA ALA A 217 -7.73 -24.23 -1.21
C ALA A 217 -8.54 -22.94 -0.97
N THR A 218 -9.88 -22.98 -0.96
CA THR A 218 -10.72 -21.77 -0.91
C THR A 218 -10.61 -21.00 0.42
N ILE A 219 -10.47 -21.71 1.54
CA ILE A 219 -10.16 -21.05 2.82
C ILE A 219 -8.79 -20.39 2.76
N ALA A 220 -7.79 -21.04 2.16
CA ALA A 220 -6.46 -20.44 2.01
C ALA A 220 -6.50 -19.21 1.09
N ASP A 221 -7.33 -19.24 0.05
CA ASP A 221 -7.55 -18.13 -0.87
C ASP A 221 -8.15 -16.93 -0.15
N ASN A 222 -9.29 -17.12 0.52
CA ASN A 222 -9.94 -16.04 1.26
C ASN A 222 -9.09 -15.53 2.44
N VAL A 223 -8.28 -16.38 3.08
CA VAL A 223 -7.26 -15.93 4.04
C VAL A 223 -6.24 -15.02 3.35
N GLY A 224 -5.84 -15.36 2.12
CA GLY A 224 -4.92 -14.65 1.27
C GLY A 224 -5.30 -13.20 1.05
N ASP A 225 -6.54 -12.93 0.70
CA ASP A 225 -7.01 -11.56 0.44
C ASP A 225 -6.84 -10.66 1.67
N ASN A 226 -7.00 -11.22 2.86
CA ASN A 226 -6.85 -10.49 4.11
C ASN A 226 -5.39 -10.26 4.52
N VAL A 227 -4.48 -11.19 4.20
CA VAL A 227 -3.07 -11.07 4.62
C VAL A 227 -2.21 -10.34 3.57
N GLY A 228 -2.49 -10.54 2.29
CA GLY A 228 -1.81 -9.85 1.19
C GLY A 228 -2.47 -8.53 0.84
N ASP A 229 -3.73 -8.60 0.43
CA ASP A 229 -4.43 -7.46 -0.18
C ASP A 229 -5.03 -6.49 0.85
N VAL A 230 -5.12 -6.87 2.12
CA VAL A 230 -5.45 -5.94 3.23
C VAL A 230 -4.20 -5.61 4.05
N ALA A 231 -3.62 -6.55 4.80
CA ALA A 231 -2.51 -6.21 5.70
C ALA A 231 -1.27 -5.68 4.97
N GLY A 232 -0.84 -6.37 3.91
CA GLY A 232 0.30 -5.95 3.08
C GLY A 232 0.08 -4.58 2.44
N MET A 233 -1.10 -4.36 1.83
CA MET A 233 -1.48 -3.08 1.25
C MET A 233 -1.54 -1.94 2.28
N GLY A 234 -2.02 -2.22 3.50
CA GLY A 234 -2.06 -1.24 4.59
C GLY A 234 -0.67 -0.78 4.99
N ALA A 235 0.28 -1.71 5.10
CA ALA A 235 1.68 -1.38 5.37
C ALA A 235 2.33 -0.60 4.22
N ASP A 236 2.04 -0.96 2.97
CA ASP A 236 2.51 -0.31 1.74
C ASP A 236 2.09 1.17 1.69
N LEU A 237 0.79 1.44 1.84
CA LEU A 237 0.29 2.82 1.81
C LEU A 237 0.60 3.61 3.08
N PHE A 238 0.78 2.95 4.23
CA PHE A 238 1.32 3.58 5.43
C PHE A 238 2.74 4.11 5.20
N GLU A 239 3.56 3.30 4.54
CA GLU A 239 4.91 3.69 4.16
C GLU A 239 4.89 4.84 3.17
N SER A 240 4.09 4.78 2.10
CA SER A 240 4.05 5.83 1.08
C SER A 240 3.60 7.18 1.68
N TYR A 241 2.59 7.14 2.55
CA TYR A 241 2.11 8.31 3.27
C TYR A 241 3.19 8.91 4.18
N THR A 242 3.84 8.05 4.97
CA THR A 242 4.94 8.44 5.86
C THR A 242 6.12 9.02 5.07
N GLY A 243 6.55 8.31 4.03
CA GLY A 243 7.68 8.66 3.19
C GLY A 243 7.50 10.01 2.51
N SER A 244 6.30 10.31 2.00
CA SER A 244 6.02 11.60 1.36
C SER A 244 6.22 12.80 2.31
N VAL A 245 5.74 12.69 3.55
CA VAL A 245 5.91 13.73 4.59
C VAL A 245 7.38 13.87 4.96
N VAL A 246 8.06 12.76 5.22
CA VAL A 246 9.47 12.73 5.62
C VAL A 246 10.39 13.26 4.51
N ALA A 247 10.15 12.90 3.26
CA ALA A 247 10.91 13.40 2.11
C ALA A 247 10.74 14.92 1.94
N THR A 248 9.51 15.41 2.12
CA THR A 248 9.18 16.84 2.05
C THR A 248 9.91 17.63 3.14
N MET A 249 9.88 17.14 4.38
CA MET A 249 10.61 17.75 5.51
C MET A 249 12.13 17.69 5.34
N SER A 250 12.65 16.60 4.78
CA SER A 250 14.09 16.43 4.56
C SER A 250 14.60 17.49 3.58
N LEU A 251 13.88 17.73 2.48
CA LEU A 251 14.24 18.77 1.52
C LEU A 251 14.04 20.20 2.06
N ALA A 252 13.05 20.44 2.93
CA ALA A 252 12.90 21.72 3.62
C ALA A 252 14.14 22.03 4.49
N THR A 253 14.66 21.02 5.20
CA THR A 253 15.89 21.13 5.99
C THR A 253 17.03 21.62 5.13
N VAL A 254 17.19 21.01 3.96
CA VAL A 254 18.34 21.30 3.12
C VAL A 254 18.21 22.67 2.46
N ALA A 255 17.02 23.07 1.99
CA ALA A 255 16.81 24.40 1.43
C ALA A 255 17.16 25.54 2.41
N ILE A 256 16.91 25.36 3.71
CA ILE A 256 17.22 26.36 4.76
C ILE A 256 18.72 26.40 5.04
N VAL A 257 19.37 25.23 5.17
CA VAL A 257 20.83 25.14 5.40
C VAL A 257 21.62 25.82 4.28
N PHE A 258 21.21 25.65 3.01
CA PHE A 258 21.86 26.30 1.87
C PHE A 258 21.52 27.78 1.71
N ALA A 259 20.42 28.27 2.30
CA ALA A 259 20.09 29.70 2.34
C ALA A 259 20.98 30.51 3.32
N GLY A 260 21.89 29.84 4.04
CA GLY A 260 22.86 30.48 4.93
C GLY A 260 22.30 30.83 6.31
N ASP A 261 21.10 30.36 6.65
CA ASP A 261 20.51 30.54 7.99
C ASP A 261 20.85 29.30 8.84
N ALA A 262 21.78 29.47 9.80
CA ALA A 262 22.38 28.36 10.55
C ALA A 262 21.45 27.74 11.60
N THR A 263 20.30 28.37 11.87
CA THR A 263 19.28 27.82 12.75
C THR A 263 18.11 27.35 11.91
N ALA A 264 17.96 26.04 11.74
CA ALA A 264 16.69 25.48 11.31
C ALA A 264 15.63 25.92 12.33
N ASP A 265 14.77 26.86 11.96
CA ASP A 265 13.58 27.13 12.74
C ASP A 265 12.68 25.90 12.59
N PHE A 266 12.73 25.03 13.59
CA PHE A 266 11.94 23.79 13.62
C PHE A 266 10.42 24.08 13.68
N ASP A 267 10.04 25.33 13.94
CA ASP A 267 8.69 25.88 13.82
C ASP A 267 8.39 26.54 12.46
N GLY A 268 9.38 26.60 11.57
CA GLY A 268 9.28 27.23 10.27
C GLY A 268 8.19 26.61 9.38
N ASP A 269 7.45 27.47 8.70
CA ASP A 269 6.24 27.12 7.94
C ASP A 269 6.45 26.00 6.90
N ALA A 270 7.67 25.86 6.36
CA ALA A 270 8.05 24.83 5.39
C ALA A 270 8.09 23.40 5.98
N PHE A 271 8.36 23.24 7.27
CA PHE A 271 8.39 21.90 7.92
C PHE A 271 7.00 21.41 8.31
N VAL A 272 6.11 22.34 8.64
CA VAL A 272 4.79 22.06 9.21
C VAL A 272 3.68 22.01 8.16
N LEU A 273 3.89 22.59 6.97
CA LEU A 273 2.94 22.52 5.86
C LEU A 273 2.53 21.09 5.48
N PRO A 274 3.43 20.11 5.29
CA PRO A 274 3.01 18.75 4.95
C PRO A 274 2.12 18.12 6.02
N PHE A 275 2.39 18.37 7.32
CA PHE A 275 1.50 17.94 8.41
C PHE A 275 0.11 18.56 8.32
N LEU A 276 0.02 19.85 7.98
CA LEU A 276 -1.24 20.56 7.88
C LEU A 276 -2.08 20.08 6.70
N VAL A 277 -1.47 19.91 5.52
CA VAL A 277 -2.15 19.35 4.33
C VAL A 277 -2.69 17.95 4.64
N MET A 278 -1.89 17.12 5.30
CA MET A 278 -2.30 15.78 5.73
C MET A 278 -3.44 15.81 6.77
N ALA A 279 -3.40 16.72 7.74
CA ALA A 279 -4.46 16.90 8.74
C ALA A 279 -5.79 17.34 8.12
N ILE A 280 -5.74 18.28 7.16
CA ILE A 280 -6.89 18.68 6.35
C ILE A 280 -7.40 17.48 5.53
N GLY A 281 -6.47 16.70 4.99
CA GLY A 281 -6.72 15.46 4.27
C GLY A 281 -7.53 14.43 5.06
N ILE A 282 -7.18 14.23 6.34
CA ILE A 282 -7.94 13.37 7.26
C ILE A 282 -9.38 13.85 7.41
N ALA A 283 -9.58 15.13 7.74
CA ALA A 283 -10.91 15.69 7.93
C ALA A 283 -11.75 15.59 6.64
N SER A 284 -11.13 15.88 5.51
CA SER A 284 -11.74 15.79 4.18
C SER A 284 -12.12 14.36 3.80
N SER A 285 -11.27 13.39 4.13
CA SER A 285 -11.51 11.97 3.88
C SER A 285 -12.67 11.42 4.74
N ILE A 286 -12.79 11.85 6.00
CA ILE A 286 -13.93 11.48 6.86
C ILE A 286 -15.24 11.99 6.25
N ILE A 287 -15.26 13.24 5.78
CA ILE A 287 -16.44 13.81 5.10
C ILE A 287 -16.75 13.06 3.80
N GLY A 288 -15.72 12.80 2.98
CA GLY A 288 -15.83 12.06 1.72
C GLY A 288 -16.42 10.66 1.90
N THR A 289 -16.06 9.98 2.99
CA THR A 289 -16.58 8.65 3.34
C THR A 289 -18.12 8.63 3.44
N PHE A 290 -18.73 9.68 3.99
CA PHE A 290 -20.20 9.75 4.15
C PHE A 290 -20.97 9.99 2.84
N LEU A 291 -20.27 10.43 1.80
CA LEU A 291 -20.82 10.75 0.48
C LEU A 291 -20.87 9.53 -0.46
N VAL A 292 -20.16 8.44 -0.13
CA VAL A 292 -20.16 7.20 -0.91
C VAL A 292 -21.46 6.42 -0.69
N ARG A 293 -22.33 6.39 -1.70
CA ARG A 293 -23.65 5.71 -1.66
C ARG A 293 -24.07 5.23 -3.06
N THR A 294 -24.75 4.09 -3.13
CA THR A 294 -25.25 3.54 -4.41
C THR A 294 -26.74 3.14 -4.33
N SER A 295 -27.33 2.77 -5.48
CA SER A 295 -28.69 2.21 -5.60
C SER A 295 -28.66 0.70 -5.88
N GLU A 296 -29.77 -0.02 -5.62
CA GLU A 296 -29.85 -1.48 -5.73
C GLU A 296 -29.51 -2.03 -7.14
N ASN A 297 -29.97 -1.35 -8.19
CA ASN A 297 -29.69 -1.74 -9.58
C ASN A 297 -28.58 -0.87 -10.19
N ALA A 298 -27.50 -0.64 -9.44
CA ALA A 298 -26.38 0.16 -9.91
C ALA A 298 -25.55 -0.62 -10.93
N THR A 299 -25.30 0.02 -12.08
CA THR A 299 -24.28 -0.46 -13.02
C THR A 299 -22.89 -0.25 -12.43
N MET A 300 -21.90 -0.99 -12.93
CA MET A 300 -20.49 -0.82 -12.54
C MET A 300 -20.03 0.64 -12.64
N GLY A 301 -20.45 1.36 -13.69
CA GLY A 301 -20.11 2.78 -13.85
C GLY A 301 -20.73 3.69 -12.79
N ARG A 302 -21.92 3.35 -12.26
CA ARG A 302 -22.52 4.07 -11.12
C ARG A 302 -21.80 3.76 -9.83
N LEU A 303 -21.35 2.53 -9.63
CA LEU A 303 -20.56 2.11 -8.48
C LEU A 303 -19.20 2.83 -8.46
N LEU A 304 -18.50 2.88 -9.59
CA LEU A 304 -17.27 3.66 -9.76
C LEU A 304 -17.50 5.14 -9.47
N TRP A 305 -18.59 5.71 -9.98
CA TRP A 305 -18.92 7.12 -9.71
C TRP A 305 -19.24 7.40 -8.23
N ALA A 306 -19.84 6.44 -7.51
CA ALA A 306 -20.10 6.56 -6.08
C ALA A 306 -18.79 6.70 -5.28
N LEU A 307 -17.77 5.90 -5.61
CA LEU A 307 -16.45 5.98 -4.98
C LEU A 307 -15.73 7.29 -5.35
N ARG A 308 -15.75 7.65 -6.64
CA ARG A 308 -15.18 8.93 -7.14
C ARG A 308 -15.81 10.14 -6.47
N THR A 309 -17.11 10.10 -6.18
CA THR A 309 -17.79 11.20 -5.48
C THR A 309 -17.14 11.46 -4.13
N GLY A 310 -16.82 10.40 -3.37
CA GLY A 310 -16.12 10.50 -2.10
C GLY A 310 -14.71 11.08 -2.25
N ILE A 311 -13.93 10.53 -3.19
CA ILE A 311 -12.54 10.93 -3.45
C ILE A 311 -12.45 12.38 -3.97
N PHE A 312 -13.23 12.76 -4.98
CA PHE A 312 -13.21 14.10 -5.56
C PHE A 312 -13.74 15.16 -4.59
N SER A 313 -14.76 14.82 -3.77
CA SER A 313 -15.23 15.74 -2.74
C SER A 313 -14.16 15.96 -1.67
N ALA A 314 -13.47 14.90 -1.24
CA ALA A 314 -12.34 15.03 -0.32
C ALA A 314 -11.21 15.87 -0.93
N GLY A 315 -10.86 15.65 -2.20
CA GLY A 315 -9.86 16.46 -2.91
C GLY A 315 -10.24 17.94 -3.00
N GLY A 316 -11.50 18.25 -3.31
CA GLY A 316 -11.99 19.63 -3.31
C GLY A 316 -11.90 20.29 -1.93
N LEU A 317 -12.22 19.57 -0.85
CA LEU A 317 -12.08 20.06 0.51
C LEU A 317 -10.61 20.26 0.92
N VAL A 318 -9.70 19.37 0.48
CA VAL A 318 -8.26 19.56 0.68
C VAL A 318 -7.78 20.83 0.01
N LEU A 319 -8.20 21.11 -1.22
CA LEU A 319 -7.83 22.34 -1.92
C LEU A 319 -8.32 23.58 -1.19
N ILE A 320 -9.59 23.60 -0.75
CA ILE A 320 -10.14 24.72 0.01
C ILE A 320 -9.35 24.91 1.31
N GLY A 321 -9.12 23.84 2.07
CA GLY A 321 -8.35 23.90 3.32
C GLY A 321 -6.91 24.37 3.10
N THR A 322 -6.27 23.89 2.03
CA THR A 322 -4.88 24.27 1.68
C THR A 322 -4.79 25.73 1.26
N ALA A 323 -5.75 26.23 0.47
CA ALA A 323 -5.81 27.65 0.10
C ALA A 323 -5.96 28.56 1.33
N ILE A 324 -6.80 28.16 2.29
CA ILE A 324 -6.95 28.87 3.57
C ILE A 324 -5.65 28.81 4.36
N ALA A 325 -5.04 27.63 4.50
CA ALA A 325 -3.79 27.43 5.24
C ALA A 325 -2.65 28.30 4.69
N VAL A 326 -2.40 28.24 3.38
CA VAL A 326 -1.36 29.03 2.71
C VAL A 326 -1.60 30.53 2.88
N THR A 327 -2.87 30.98 2.84
CA THR A 327 -3.21 32.40 3.02
C THR A 327 -3.02 32.86 4.46
N VAL A 328 -3.49 32.08 5.44
CA VAL A 328 -3.42 32.42 6.87
C VAL A 328 -1.99 32.40 7.40
N MET A 329 -1.17 31.50 6.88
CA MET A 329 0.26 31.39 7.21
C MET A 329 1.14 32.34 6.40
N GLU A 330 0.56 33.19 5.54
CA GLU A 330 1.31 34.13 4.68
C GLU A 330 2.38 33.45 3.79
N LEU A 331 2.13 32.20 3.40
CA LEU A 331 3.01 31.40 2.56
C LEU A 331 2.90 31.80 1.08
N LYS A 332 3.93 31.45 0.29
CA LYS A 332 3.87 31.61 -1.17
C LYS A 332 2.71 30.79 -1.74
N TYR A 333 1.84 31.46 -2.49
CA TYR A 333 0.66 30.82 -3.09
C TYR A 333 1.02 29.73 -4.11
N ASP A 334 2.25 29.72 -4.62
CA ASP A 334 2.78 28.63 -5.47
C ASP A 334 2.68 27.25 -4.80
N LEU A 335 2.77 27.19 -3.46
CA LEU A 335 2.62 25.95 -2.70
C LEU A 335 1.20 25.36 -2.79
N PHE A 336 0.17 26.20 -2.92
CA PHE A 336 -1.19 25.74 -3.21
C PHE A 336 -1.25 25.07 -4.59
N TRP A 337 -0.63 25.67 -5.60
CA TRP A 337 -0.59 25.11 -6.95
C TRP A 337 0.18 23.79 -7.00
N VAL A 338 1.24 23.64 -6.21
CA VAL A 338 1.96 22.37 -6.05
C VAL A 338 1.04 21.26 -5.52
N VAL A 339 0.30 21.53 -4.44
CA VAL A 339 -0.65 20.55 -3.86
C VAL A 339 -1.75 20.20 -4.87
N LEU A 340 -2.24 21.19 -5.62
CA LEU A 340 -3.21 20.96 -6.69
C LEU A 340 -2.65 20.04 -7.78
N VAL A 341 -1.43 20.27 -8.25
CA VAL A 341 -0.80 19.42 -9.26
C VAL A 341 -0.66 17.98 -8.77
N GLY A 342 -0.22 17.77 -7.52
CA GLY A 342 -0.16 16.45 -6.90
C GLY A 342 -1.50 15.73 -6.85
N LEU A 343 -2.55 16.42 -6.39
CA LEU A 343 -3.92 15.90 -6.36
C LEU A 343 -4.42 15.53 -7.77
N VAL A 344 -4.27 16.43 -8.74
CA VAL A 344 -4.70 16.22 -10.13
C VAL A 344 -3.93 15.06 -10.76
N ALA A 345 -2.62 14.96 -10.53
CA ALA A 345 -1.81 13.85 -11.01
C ALA A 345 -2.33 12.51 -10.48
N GLY A 346 -2.63 12.42 -9.18
CA GLY A 346 -3.25 11.23 -8.60
C GLY A 346 -4.58 10.86 -9.26
N GLN A 347 -5.45 11.85 -9.50
CA GLN A 347 -6.73 11.59 -10.17
C GLN A 347 -6.59 11.15 -11.63
N ILE A 348 -5.63 11.70 -12.36
CA ILE A 348 -5.33 11.27 -13.73
C ILE A 348 -4.82 9.83 -13.73
N ILE A 349 -3.87 9.49 -12.85
CA ILE A 349 -3.34 8.13 -12.71
C ILE A 349 -4.46 7.14 -12.37
N GLY A 350 -5.32 7.47 -11.40
CA GLY A 350 -6.43 6.60 -11.01
C GLY A 350 -7.45 6.41 -12.13
N THR A 351 -7.85 7.49 -12.81
CA THR A 351 -8.80 7.43 -13.94
C THR A 351 -8.23 6.67 -15.13
N ALA A 352 -6.94 6.86 -15.43
CA ALA A 352 -6.26 6.10 -16.47
C ALA A 352 -6.19 4.61 -16.14
N THR A 353 -5.86 4.27 -14.89
CA THR A 353 -5.80 2.88 -14.42
C THR A 353 -7.15 2.21 -14.52
N GLU A 354 -8.23 2.89 -14.10
CA GLU A 354 -9.61 2.40 -14.26
C GLU A 354 -9.95 2.13 -15.73
N TYR A 355 -9.59 3.03 -16.65
CA TYR A 355 -9.86 2.84 -18.09
C TYR A 355 -9.24 1.56 -18.67
N TYR A 356 -8.07 1.16 -18.17
CA TYR A 356 -7.36 -0.04 -18.61
C TYR A 356 -7.77 -1.31 -17.87
N THR A 357 -8.53 -1.22 -16.78
CA THR A 357 -8.82 -2.37 -15.90
C THR A 357 -10.32 -2.69 -15.78
N ALA A 358 -11.20 -1.69 -15.75
CA ALA A 358 -12.64 -1.93 -15.69
C ALA A 358 -13.18 -2.56 -16.99
N PHE A 359 -14.01 -3.60 -16.84
CA PHE A 359 -14.62 -4.33 -17.96
C PHE A 359 -15.65 -3.51 -18.76
N GLU A 360 -16.05 -2.33 -18.28
CA GLU A 360 -16.93 -1.42 -19.02
C GLU A 360 -16.21 -0.69 -20.16
N PHE A 361 -14.88 -0.64 -20.14
CA PHE A 361 -14.10 0.07 -21.13
C PHE A 361 -13.53 -0.85 -22.21
N SER A 362 -13.32 -0.25 -23.40
CA SER A 362 -12.84 -0.95 -24.59
C SER A 362 -11.55 -1.77 -24.40
N PRO A 363 -10.54 -1.34 -23.63
CA PRO A 363 -9.30 -2.12 -23.52
C PRO A 363 -9.51 -3.50 -22.90
N THR A 364 -10.24 -3.58 -21.79
CA THR A 364 -10.56 -4.84 -21.11
C THR A 364 -11.52 -5.70 -21.93
N GLN A 365 -12.52 -5.09 -22.59
CA GLN A 365 -13.45 -5.81 -23.48
C GLN A 365 -12.71 -6.48 -24.65
N LYS A 366 -11.81 -5.75 -25.31
CA LYS A 366 -10.98 -6.30 -26.39
C LYS A 366 -10.04 -7.39 -25.94
N LEU A 367 -9.59 -7.36 -24.69
CA LEU A 367 -8.79 -8.44 -24.11
C LEU A 367 -9.65 -9.69 -23.87
N ALA A 368 -10.87 -9.52 -23.34
CA ALA A 368 -11.82 -10.61 -23.16
C ALA A 368 -12.22 -11.25 -24.51
N GLU A 369 -12.46 -10.45 -25.56
CA GLU A 369 -12.74 -10.94 -26.91
C GLU A 369 -11.62 -11.86 -27.45
N GLN A 370 -10.35 -11.64 -27.07
CA GLN A 370 -9.25 -12.49 -27.49
C GLN A 370 -9.33 -13.91 -26.91
N ALA A 371 -10.06 -14.12 -25.81
CA ALA A 371 -10.26 -15.45 -25.23
C ALA A 371 -10.94 -16.44 -26.18
N GLU A 372 -11.70 -15.96 -27.18
CA GLU A 372 -12.28 -16.80 -28.24
C GLU A 372 -11.23 -17.56 -29.06
N THR A 373 -9.98 -17.06 -29.08
CA THR A 373 -8.85 -17.64 -29.83
C THR A 373 -7.87 -18.44 -28.96
N GLY A 374 -8.13 -18.54 -27.65
CA GLY A 374 -7.39 -19.35 -26.68
C GLY A 374 -6.47 -18.57 -25.73
N ALA A 375 -5.90 -19.26 -24.74
CA ALA A 375 -5.12 -18.62 -23.67
C ALA A 375 -3.87 -17.88 -24.16
N GLY A 376 -3.23 -18.35 -25.24
CA GLY A 376 -2.00 -17.74 -25.76
C GLY A 376 -2.19 -16.30 -26.26
N THR A 377 -3.32 -16.02 -26.92
CA THR A 377 -3.65 -14.66 -27.39
C THR A 377 -4.03 -13.75 -26.23
N VAL A 378 -4.76 -14.25 -25.24
CA VAL A 378 -5.07 -13.52 -23.99
C VAL A 378 -3.80 -13.09 -23.27
N ILE A 379 -2.81 -13.98 -23.13
CA ILE A 379 -1.52 -13.65 -22.50
C ILE A 379 -0.78 -12.57 -23.29
N ILE A 380 -0.69 -12.69 -24.63
CA ILE A 380 -0.02 -11.71 -25.48
C ILE A 380 -0.72 -10.35 -25.40
N GLY A 381 -2.05 -10.34 -25.52
CA GLY A 381 -2.88 -9.15 -25.44
C GLY A 381 -2.76 -8.47 -24.07
N GLY A 382 -2.79 -9.24 -22.98
CA GLY A 382 -2.69 -8.74 -21.61
C GLY A 382 -1.33 -8.12 -21.32
N LEU A 383 -0.23 -8.76 -21.75
CA LEU A 383 1.12 -8.20 -21.62
C LEU A 383 1.25 -6.88 -22.41
N GLY A 384 0.75 -6.85 -23.65
CA GLY A 384 0.76 -5.64 -24.46
C GLY A 384 -0.10 -4.51 -23.86
N LEU A 385 -1.26 -4.86 -23.30
CA LEU A 385 -2.15 -3.92 -22.61
C LEU A 385 -1.47 -3.31 -21.37
N GLY A 386 -0.81 -4.13 -20.56
CA GLY A 386 -0.07 -3.67 -19.38
C GLY A 386 1.10 -2.75 -19.73
N MET A 387 1.84 -3.03 -20.81
CA MET A 387 2.90 -2.12 -21.28
C MET A 387 2.34 -0.79 -21.79
N LEU A 388 1.15 -0.80 -22.42
CA LEU A 388 0.52 0.41 -22.92
C LEU A 388 -0.05 1.27 -21.77
N SER A 389 -0.55 0.64 -20.71
CA SER A 389 -1.23 1.34 -19.61
C SER A 389 -0.29 2.22 -18.77
N THR A 390 1.03 2.00 -18.83
CA THR A 390 2.03 2.82 -18.12
C THR A 390 2.23 4.22 -18.72
N ALA A 391 1.88 4.42 -20.00
CA ALA A 391 2.19 5.65 -20.71
C ALA A 391 1.54 6.90 -20.09
N ILE A 392 0.24 6.84 -19.77
CA ILE A 392 -0.48 7.98 -19.20
C ILE A 392 0.01 8.29 -17.76
N PRO A 393 0.11 7.31 -16.85
CA PRO A 393 0.66 7.54 -15.52
C PRO A 393 2.07 8.15 -15.55
N LEU A 394 2.99 7.58 -16.32
CA LEU A 394 4.38 8.06 -16.35
C LEU A 394 4.50 9.48 -16.93
N LEU A 395 3.80 9.77 -18.03
CA LEU A 395 3.78 11.13 -18.60
C LEU A 395 3.18 12.14 -17.62
N THR A 396 2.17 11.73 -16.85
CA THR A 396 1.56 12.57 -15.81
C THR A 396 2.57 12.90 -14.72
N ILE A 397 3.35 11.92 -14.26
CA ILE A 397 4.42 12.12 -13.27
C ILE A 397 5.50 13.07 -13.82
N VAL A 398 5.94 12.88 -15.08
CA VAL A 398 6.94 13.74 -15.73
C VAL A 398 6.47 15.20 -15.78
N ILE A 399 5.21 15.42 -16.17
CA ILE A 399 4.61 16.77 -16.21
C ILE A 399 4.51 17.34 -14.80
N ALA A 400 4.04 16.54 -13.83
CA ALA A 400 3.91 16.97 -12.44
C ALA A 400 5.27 17.39 -11.84
N ILE A 401 6.33 16.62 -12.09
CA ILE A 401 7.71 16.97 -11.69
C ILE A 401 8.12 18.31 -12.29
N GLY A 402 7.97 18.49 -13.61
CA GLY A 402 8.35 19.74 -14.28
C GLY A 402 7.62 20.97 -13.74
N VAL A 403 6.29 20.89 -13.62
CA VAL A 403 5.47 22.01 -13.14
C VAL A 403 5.76 22.33 -11.68
N THR A 404 5.85 21.32 -10.82
CA THR A 404 6.06 21.55 -9.37
C THR A 404 7.47 22.02 -9.06
N TYR A 405 8.46 21.59 -9.85
CA TYR A 405 9.82 22.11 -9.77
C TYR A 405 9.90 23.59 -10.15
N GLU A 406 9.20 24.05 -11.19
CA GLU A 406 9.15 25.47 -11.53
C GLU A 406 8.47 26.32 -10.43
N LEU A 407 7.46 25.76 -9.75
CA LEU A 407 6.73 26.47 -8.70
C LEU A 407 7.48 26.56 -7.37
N ALA A 408 8.17 25.49 -6.95
CA ALA A 408 8.78 25.42 -5.62
C ALA A 408 10.05 24.56 -5.54
N GLY A 409 10.74 24.34 -6.67
CA GLY A 409 11.97 23.55 -6.75
C GLY A 409 11.79 22.11 -6.28
N LEU A 410 12.84 21.54 -5.70
CA LEU A 410 12.83 20.16 -5.19
C LEU A 410 11.79 19.94 -4.09
N TYR A 411 11.56 20.95 -3.24
CA TYR A 411 10.51 20.92 -2.23
C TYR A 411 9.12 20.78 -2.87
N GLY A 412 8.89 21.44 -4.01
CA GLY A 412 7.66 21.31 -4.79
C GLY A 412 7.37 19.87 -5.22
N ILE A 413 8.39 19.15 -5.70
CA ILE A 413 8.24 17.75 -6.13
C ILE A 413 7.79 16.86 -4.95
N ALA A 414 8.41 17.04 -3.77
CA ALA A 414 8.05 16.27 -2.58
C ALA A 414 6.66 16.63 -2.04
N LEU A 415 6.34 17.94 -1.98
CA LEU A 415 5.03 18.41 -1.55
C LEU A 415 3.91 17.97 -2.50
N ALA A 416 4.20 17.75 -3.79
CA ALA A 416 3.25 17.17 -4.72
C ALA A 416 2.89 15.71 -4.37
N ALA A 417 3.85 14.93 -3.84
CA ALA A 417 3.56 13.58 -3.33
C ALA A 417 2.62 13.64 -2.11
N VAL A 418 2.84 14.59 -1.20
CA VAL A 418 1.94 14.87 -0.07
C VAL A 418 0.55 15.27 -0.57
N GLY A 419 0.46 16.12 -1.60
CA GLY A 419 -0.79 16.48 -2.24
C GLY A 419 -1.53 15.26 -2.80
N MET A 420 -0.82 14.40 -3.54
CA MET A 420 -1.38 13.16 -4.11
C MET A 420 -1.95 12.21 -3.04
N LEU A 421 -1.27 12.09 -1.90
CA LEU A 421 -1.65 11.20 -0.79
C LEU A 421 -2.51 11.88 0.29
N SER A 422 -2.83 13.17 0.15
CA SER A 422 -3.63 13.90 1.12
C SER A 422 -5.04 13.31 1.32
N THR A 423 -5.62 12.68 0.30
CA THR A 423 -6.92 11.99 0.38
C THR A 423 -6.79 10.49 0.65
N LEU A 424 -5.62 10.01 1.09
CA LEU A 424 -5.38 8.58 1.27
C LEU A 424 -6.41 7.91 2.19
N GLY A 425 -6.92 8.61 3.21
CA GLY A 425 -7.91 8.04 4.12
C GLY A 425 -9.17 7.52 3.41
N VAL A 426 -9.64 8.20 2.36
CA VAL A 426 -10.80 7.75 1.56
C VAL A 426 -10.39 6.93 0.34
N THR A 427 -9.24 7.21 -0.28
CA THR A 427 -8.73 6.42 -1.41
C THR A 427 -8.38 4.99 -0.98
N LEU A 428 -7.73 4.82 0.17
CA LEU A 428 -7.47 3.50 0.74
C LEU A 428 -8.75 2.80 1.20
N ALA A 429 -9.80 3.55 1.56
CA ALA A 429 -11.10 2.95 1.84
C ALA A 429 -11.70 2.26 0.61
N SER A 430 -11.54 2.86 -0.58
CA SER A 430 -11.95 2.22 -1.83
C SER A 430 -11.05 1.07 -2.25
N ASP A 431 -9.80 1.04 -1.82
CA ASP A 431 -8.90 -0.08 -2.12
C ASP A 431 -9.23 -1.29 -1.23
N ALA A 432 -9.19 -1.06 0.08
CA ALA A 432 -9.41 -2.07 1.11
C ALA A 432 -10.84 -2.63 1.18
N TYR A 433 -11.82 -2.03 0.51
CA TYR A 433 -13.15 -2.64 0.44
C TYR A 433 -13.16 -3.86 -0.50
N GLY A 434 -12.31 -3.89 -1.53
CA GLY A 434 -12.29 -4.95 -2.55
C GLY A 434 -12.12 -6.33 -1.95
N PRO A 435 -11.04 -6.59 -1.18
CA PRO A 435 -10.82 -7.87 -0.51
C PRO A 435 -11.96 -8.30 0.45
N VAL A 436 -12.67 -7.33 1.04
CA VAL A 436 -13.83 -7.61 1.91
C VAL A 436 -15.03 -8.06 1.08
N ALA A 437 -15.22 -7.50 -0.11
CA ALA A 437 -16.28 -7.88 -1.05
C ALA A 437 -16.00 -9.25 -1.69
N ASP A 438 -14.74 -9.51 -2.04
CA ASP A 438 -14.25 -10.78 -2.56
C ASP A 438 -14.54 -11.92 -1.58
N ASN A 439 -14.02 -11.81 -0.34
CA ASN A 439 -14.33 -12.75 0.73
C ASN A 439 -15.84 -12.89 1.00
N ALA A 440 -16.62 -11.81 0.83
CA ALA A 440 -18.05 -11.89 1.03
C ALA A 440 -18.73 -12.78 -0.02
N GLY A 441 -18.23 -12.76 -1.26
CA GLY A 441 -18.61 -13.68 -2.33
C GLY A 441 -18.16 -15.11 -2.04
N GLY A 442 -16.93 -15.29 -1.57
CA GLY A 442 -16.42 -16.61 -1.18
C GLY A 442 -17.27 -17.26 -0.08
N ILE A 443 -17.63 -16.50 0.96
CA ILE A 443 -18.55 -16.97 2.01
C ILE A 443 -19.95 -17.26 1.45
N ALA A 444 -20.44 -16.48 0.48
CA ALA A 444 -21.75 -16.70 -0.11
C ALA A 444 -21.83 -18.03 -0.86
N GLU A 445 -20.79 -18.37 -1.62
CA GLU A 445 -20.71 -19.62 -2.37
C GLU A 445 -20.51 -20.81 -1.41
N GLN A 446 -19.57 -20.71 -0.47
CA GLN A 446 -19.28 -21.76 0.50
C GLN A 446 -20.48 -22.08 1.42
N ALA A 447 -21.30 -21.09 1.73
CA ALA A 447 -22.53 -21.26 2.50
C ALA A 447 -23.75 -21.67 1.64
N ALA A 448 -23.57 -21.87 0.32
CA ALA A 448 -24.63 -22.21 -0.63
C ALA A 448 -25.84 -21.25 -0.56
N LEU A 449 -25.56 -19.95 -0.44
CA LEU A 449 -26.60 -18.92 -0.44
C LEU A 449 -27.29 -18.80 -1.80
N PRO A 450 -28.48 -18.17 -1.87
CA PRO A 450 -29.16 -17.96 -3.15
C PRO A 450 -28.27 -17.22 -4.17
N PRO A 451 -28.37 -17.53 -5.48
CA PRO A 451 -27.51 -16.94 -6.52
C PRO A 451 -27.49 -15.41 -6.55
N GLU A 452 -28.62 -14.77 -6.21
CA GLU A 452 -28.73 -13.31 -6.12
C GLU A 452 -27.71 -12.70 -5.12
N VAL A 453 -27.33 -13.43 -4.07
CA VAL A 453 -26.31 -12.98 -3.12
C VAL A 453 -24.93 -12.99 -3.79
N ARG A 454 -24.59 -14.06 -4.51
CA ARG A 454 -23.32 -14.17 -5.26
C ARG A 454 -23.25 -13.12 -6.37
N GLU A 455 -24.32 -12.91 -7.13
CA GLU A 455 -24.39 -11.86 -8.17
C GLU A 455 -24.13 -10.45 -7.58
N ARG A 456 -24.68 -10.16 -6.39
CA ARG A 456 -24.43 -8.89 -5.70
C ARG A 456 -22.98 -8.77 -5.24
N THR A 457 -22.39 -9.83 -4.69
CA THR A 457 -20.99 -9.81 -4.26
C THR A 457 -20.02 -9.76 -5.43
N ASP A 458 -20.29 -10.45 -6.55
CA ASP A 458 -19.47 -10.40 -7.77
C ASP A 458 -19.45 -8.99 -8.36
N ALA A 459 -20.57 -8.27 -8.29
CA ALA A 459 -20.62 -6.86 -8.71
C ALA A 459 -19.76 -5.95 -7.81
N LEU A 460 -19.69 -6.25 -6.50
CA LEU A 460 -18.83 -5.54 -5.56
C LEU A 460 -17.36 -5.93 -5.72
N ASP A 461 -17.05 -7.20 -5.95
CA ASP A 461 -15.70 -7.68 -6.19
C ASP A 461 -15.12 -7.13 -7.49
N SER A 462 -15.89 -7.15 -8.59
CA SER A 462 -15.46 -6.57 -9.87
C SER A 462 -15.13 -5.07 -9.76
N LEU A 463 -15.90 -4.34 -8.93
CA LEU A 463 -15.57 -2.96 -8.57
C LEU A 463 -14.26 -2.89 -7.77
N GLY A 464 -14.01 -3.87 -6.89
CA GLY A 464 -12.85 -3.98 -6.01
C GLY A 464 -11.57 -4.22 -6.78
N ASN A 465 -11.62 -5.08 -7.80
CA ASN A 465 -10.53 -5.33 -8.72
C ASN A 465 -10.04 -4.06 -9.43
N THR A 466 -10.97 -3.17 -9.79
CA THR A 466 -10.63 -1.88 -10.41
C THR A 466 -10.06 -0.88 -9.40
N THR A 467 -10.61 -0.83 -8.19
CA THR A 467 -10.13 0.09 -7.15
C THR A 467 -8.78 -0.34 -6.59
N ALA A 468 -8.50 -1.64 -6.54
CA ALA A 468 -7.20 -2.18 -6.17
C ALA A 468 -6.11 -1.82 -7.19
N ALA A 469 -6.42 -1.87 -8.48
CA ALA A 469 -5.52 -1.38 -9.50
C ALA A 469 -5.29 0.14 -9.36
N THR A 470 -6.36 0.90 -9.13
CA THR A 470 -6.30 2.34 -8.90
C THR A 470 -5.41 2.68 -7.70
N GLY A 471 -5.58 1.99 -6.57
CA GLY A 471 -4.76 2.17 -5.37
C GLY A 471 -3.28 1.87 -5.61
N LYS A 472 -2.96 0.80 -6.36
CA LYS A 472 -1.60 0.51 -6.82
C LYS A 472 -1.03 1.65 -7.68
N GLY A 473 -1.83 2.24 -8.56
CA GLY A 473 -1.45 3.41 -9.34
C GLY A 473 -1.08 4.62 -8.48
N PHE A 474 -1.88 4.91 -7.44
CA PHE A 474 -1.57 5.97 -6.46
C PHE A 474 -0.29 5.67 -5.67
N ALA A 475 -0.09 4.43 -5.23
CA ALA A 475 1.12 4.00 -4.54
C ALA A 475 2.35 4.24 -5.42
N ILE A 476 2.35 3.76 -6.67
CA ILE A 476 3.47 3.94 -7.61
C ILE A 476 3.71 5.42 -7.91
N GLY A 477 2.66 6.18 -8.24
CA GLY A 477 2.79 7.60 -8.58
C GLY A 477 3.41 8.43 -7.47
N SER A 478 2.98 8.19 -6.23
CA SER A 478 3.53 8.87 -5.05
C SER A 478 4.91 8.37 -4.67
N ALA A 479 5.19 7.08 -4.85
CA ALA A 479 6.50 6.48 -4.61
C ALA A 479 7.56 7.07 -5.54
N VAL A 480 7.26 7.31 -6.82
CA VAL A 480 8.22 7.94 -7.76
C VAL A 480 8.56 9.36 -7.31
N LEU A 481 7.55 10.18 -6.99
CA LEU A 481 7.77 11.56 -6.53
C LEU A 481 8.57 11.59 -5.21
N THR A 482 8.24 10.69 -4.28
CA THR A 482 8.91 10.57 -2.98
C THR A 482 10.34 10.06 -3.12
N ALA A 483 10.57 9.03 -3.92
CA ALA A 483 11.88 8.45 -4.15
C ALA A 483 12.82 9.44 -4.84
N MET A 484 12.31 10.23 -5.80
CA MET A 484 13.06 11.34 -6.41
C MET A 484 13.47 12.38 -5.35
N ALA A 485 12.55 12.78 -4.47
CA ALA A 485 12.86 13.71 -3.38
C ALA A 485 13.92 13.16 -2.40
N LEU A 486 13.83 11.88 -2.05
CA LEU A 486 14.84 11.20 -1.22
C LEU A 486 16.18 11.04 -1.94
N MET A 487 16.19 10.85 -3.26
CA MET A 487 17.41 10.80 -4.06
C MET A 487 18.13 12.15 -4.04
N PHE A 488 17.42 13.27 -4.12
CA PHE A 488 18.01 14.59 -3.97
C PHE A 488 18.54 14.83 -2.55
N THR A 489 17.81 14.37 -1.54
CA THR A 489 18.29 14.40 -0.14
C THR A 489 19.57 13.59 0.01
N TYR A 490 19.64 12.40 -0.60
CA TYR A 490 20.83 11.55 -0.60
C TYR A 490 22.03 12.22 -1.26
N GLN A 491 21.84 12.85 -2.44
CA GLN A 491 22.87 13.64 -3.12
C GLN A 491 23.49 14.68 -2.18
N GLN A 492 22.65 15.35 -1.40
CA GLN A 492 23.07 16.41 -0.48
C GLN A 492 23.84 15.86 0.72
N VAL A 493 23.47 14.67 1.23
CA VAL A 493 24.20 14.02 2.32
C VAL A 493 25.60 13.60 1.88
N ILE A 494 25.78 13.15 0.65
CA ILE A 494 27.10 12.71 0.15
C ILE A 494 27.98 13.84 -0.37
N SER A 495 27.42 15.04 -0.58
CA SER A 495 28.14 16.16 -1.20
C SER A 495 29.20 16.85 -0.33
N ASP A 496 29.22 16.67 1.00
CA ASP A 496 30.21 17.25 1.92
C ASP A 496 30.49 18.77 1.73
N GLY A 497 29.51 19.52 1.22
CA GLY A 497 29.60 20.97 0.96
C GLY A 497 30.02 21.37 -0.47
N ASP A 498 30.36 20.42 -1.34
CA ASP A 498 30.61 20.65 -2.77
C ASP A 498 29.34 20.40 -3.60
N GLU A 499 29.18 21.07 -4.74
CA GLU A 499 28.03 20.84 -5.64
C GLU A 499 28.20 19.48 -6.35
N LEU A 500 27.80 18.40 -5.68
CA LEU A 500 27.97 17.04 -6.20
C LEU A 500 26.88 16.75 -7.24
N ILE A 501 27.20 17.01 -8.51
CA ILE A 501 26.30 16.73 -9.63
C ILE A 501 26.43 15.24 -9.98
N PHE A 502 25.32 14.48 -9.87
CA PHE A 502 25.26 13.12 -10.42
C PHE A 502 25.36 13.17 -11.95
N ASN A 503 26.60 13.10 -12.44
CA ASN A 503 26.86 13.09 -13.86
C ASN A 503 26.66 11.69 -14.42
N LEU A 504 25.67 11.50 -15.30
CA LEU A 504 25.43 10.22 -15.96
C LEU A 504 26.60 9.71 -16.82
N LEU A 505 27.54 10.59 -17.17
CA LEU A 505 28.78 10.23 -17.88
C LEU A 505 29.90 9.78 -16.94
N ASP A 506 29.73 9.92 -15.62
CA ASP A 506 30.61 9.28 -14.67
C ASP A 506 30.41 7.76 -14.71
N VAL A 507 31.52 7.02 -14.72
CA VAL A 507 31.49 5.55 -14.88
C VAL A 507 30.81 4.89 -13.68
N SER A 508 31.03 5.39 -12.46
CA SER A 508 30.43 4.83 -11.25
C SER A 508 28.93 5.04 -11.24
N VAL A 509 28.47 6.26 -11.57
CA VAL A 509 27.04 6.57 -11.72
C VAL A 509 26.40 5.69 -12.79
N LEU A 510 27.02 5.57 -13.98
CA LEU A 510 26.49 4.76 -15.08
C LEU A 510 26.38 3.28 -14.72
N VAL A 511 27.41 2.71 -14.09
CA VAL A 511 27.39 1.32 -13.60
C VAL A 511 26.27 1.14 -12.58
N GLY A 512 26.17 2.07 -11.63
CA GLY A 512 25.09 2.15 -10.67
C GLY A 512 23.72 2.10 -11.34
N THR A 513 23.48 2.99 -12.32
CA THR A 513 22.20 3.09 -13.05
C THR A 513 21.83 1.82 -13.77
N LEU A 514 22.78 1.14 -14.43
CA LEU A 514 22.49 -0.13 -15.10
C LEU A 514 22.15 -1.24 -14.09
N VAL A 515 22.85 -1.30 -12.95
CA VAL A 515 22.52 -2.23 -11.87
C VAL A 515 21.14 -1.91 -11.28
N GLY A 516 20.84 -0.63 -11.05
CA GLY A 516 19.56 -0.16 -10.56
C GLY A 516 18.40 -0.53 -11.49
N ALA A 517 18.55 -0.31 -12.79
CA ALA A 517 17.54 -0.66 -13.78
C ALA A 517 17.27 -2.17 -13.87
N LEU A 518 18.26 -3.01 -13.53
CA LEU A 518 18.09 -4.46 -13.46
C LEU A 518 17.27 -4.90 -12.23
N MET A 519 17.30 -4.15 -11.13
CA MET A 519 16.73 -4.56 -9.84
C MET A 519 15.22 -4.85 -9.89
N PRO A 520 14.36 -4.00 -10.48
CA PRO A 520 12.93 -4.29 -10.59
C PRO A 520 12.63 -5.59 -11.34
N PHE A 521 13.33 -5.84 -12.46
CA PHE A 521 13.18 -7.07 -13.24
C PHE A 521 13.64 -8.31 -12.48
N LEU A 522 14.78 -8.21 -11.79
CA LEU A 522 15.28 -9.31 -10.96
C LEU A 522 14.31 -9.62 -9.83
N PHE A 523 13.82 -8.59 -9.15
CA PHE A 523 12.84 -8.73 -8.08
C PHE A 523 11.54 -9.38 -8.59
N ALA A 524 10.99 -8.89 -9.70
CA ALA A 524 9.80 -9.45 -10.33
C ALA A 524 10.00 -10.92 -10.75
N ALA A 525 11.14 -11.27 -11.33
CA ALA A 525 11.44 -12.65 -11.72
C ALA A 525 11.48 -13.59 -10.51
N LEU A 526 12.09 -13.15 -9.40
CA LEU A 526 12.20 -13.94 -8.18
C LEU A 526 10.84 -14.14 -7.50
N THR A 527 10.02 -13.10 -7.42
CA THR A 527 8.66 -13.18 -6.83
C THR A 527 7.72 -14.01 -7.69
N MET A 528 7.75 -13.86 -9.02
CA MET A 528 6.98 -14.72 -9.93
C MET A 528 7.38 -16.19 -9.81
N ALA A 529 8.69 -16.48 -9.74
CA ALA A 529 9.16 -17.85 -9.56
C ALA A 529 8.77 -18.44 -8.19
N ALA A 530 8.76 -17.61 -7.14
CA ALA A 530 8.27 -17.98 -5.81
C ALA A 530 6.79 -18.37 -5.83
N VAL A 531 5.93 -17.51 -6.41
CA VAL A 531 4.51 -17.81 -6.59
C VAL A 531 4.32 -19.10 -7.39
N GLY A 532 5.05 -19.28 -8.51
CA GLY A 532 4.94 -20.50 -9.32
C GLY A 532 5.29 -21.78 -8.56
N ARG A 533 6.32 -21.76 -7.69
CA ARG A 533 6.65 -22.92 -6.84
C ARG A 533 5.57 -23.19 -5.79
N ALA A 534 5.09 -22.15 -5.11
CA ALA A 534 4.08 -22.28 -4.06
C ALA A 534 2.72 -22.70 -4.64
N ALA A 535 2.29 -22.12 -5.76
CA ALA A 535 1.08 -22.50 -6.47
C ALA A 535 1.14 -23.97 -6.93
N MET A 536 2.28 -24.44 -7.45
CA MET A 536 2.42 -25.86 -7.83
C MET A 536 2.33 -26.82 -6.63
N ALA A 537 2.78 -26.40 -5.44
CA ALA A 537 2.57 -27.18 -4.23
C ALA A 537 1.07 -27.26 -3.88
N MET A 538 0.36 -26.12 -3.97
CA MET A 538 -1.08 -26.06 -3.74
C MET A 538 -1.88 -26.91 -4.74
N VAL A 539 -1.61 -26.76 -6.04
CA VAL A 539 -2.23 -27.55 -7.11
C VAL A 539 -2.10 -29.05 -6.86
N ASN A 540 -0.90 -29.50 -6.48
CA ASN A 540 -0.67 -30.91 -6.20
C ASN A 540 -1.41 -31.39 -4.95
N GLU A 541 -1.58 -30.53 -3.94
CA GLU A 541 -2.36 -30.86 -2.75
C GLU A 541 -3.86 -30.96 -3.06
N VAL A 542 -4.43 -30.00 -3.78
CA VAL A 542 -5.86 -30.04 -4.18
C VAL A 542 -6.13 -31.31 -5.00
N ARG A 543 -5.26 -31.61 -5.98
CA ARG A 543 -5.34 -32.86 -6.76
C ARG A 543 -5.20 -34.11 -5.90
N ARG A 544 -4.32 -34.09 -4.89
CA ARG A 544 -4.12 -35.21 -3.97
C ARG A 544 -5.39 -35.48 -3.18
N GLN A 545 -5.99 -34.44 -2.59
CA GLN A 545 -7.23 -34.58 -1.83
C GLN A 545 -8.37 -35.10 -2.71
N PHE A 546 -8.63 -34.51 -3.88
CA PHE A 546 -9.68 -35.00 -4.78
C PHE A 546 -9.47 -36.45 -5.25
N ARG A 547 -8.22 -36.89 -5.42
CA ARG A 547 -7.91 -38.26 -5.84
C ARG A 547 -8.00 -39.27 -4.69
N GLU A 548 -7.51 -38.92 -3.51
CA GLU A 548 -7.38 -39.83 -2.37
C GLU A 548 -8.66 -39.86 -1.50
N HIS A 549 -9.45 -38.79 -1.56
CA HIS A 549 -10.70 -38.58 -0.82
C HIS A 549 -11.84 -38.25 -1.80
N PRO A 550 -12.30 -39.23 -2.61
CA PRO A 550 -13.36 -38.99 -3.60
C PRO A 550 -14.68 -38.53 -2.98
N GLY A 551 -14.90 -38.82 -1.69
CA GLY A 551 -16.08 -38.38 -0.93
C GLY A 551 -16.26 -36.87 -0.88
N ILE A 552 -15.17 -36.10 -1.08
CA ILE A 552 -15.20 -34.63 -1.17
C ILE A 552 -16.03 -34.17 -2.37
N MET A 553 -15.81 -34.78 -3.54
CA MET A 553 -16.54 -34.41 -4.75
C MET A 553 -18.02 -34.79 -4.69
N ASP A 554 -18.33 -35.87 -3.97
CA ASP A 554 -19.69 -36.34 -3.68
C ASP A 554 -20.37 -35.56 -2.55
N GLY A 555 -19.66 -34.66 -1.84
CA GLY A 555 -20.17 -33.89 -0.71
C GLY A 555 -20.43 -34.71 0.56
N THR A 556 -19.77 -35.87 0.68
CA THR A 556 -19.91 -36.80 1.83
C THR A 556 -18.73 -36.75 2.80
N GLU A 557 -17.66 -36.07 2.43
CA GLU A 557 -16.43 -35.88 3.21
C GLU A 557 -15.99 -34.41 3.08
N ASP A 558 -15.56 -33.80 4.19
CA ASP A 558 -15.08 -32.43 4.20
C ASP A 558 -13.61 -32.35 3.74
N PRO A 559 -13.22 -31.34 2.95
CA PRO A 559 -11.82 -31.17 2.54
C PRO A 559 -10.92 -30.72 3.70
N ASP A 560 -9.63 -31.05 3.61
CA ASP A 560 -8.62 -30.56 4.56
C ASP A 560 -8.09 -29.18 4.16
N SER A 561 -8.86 -28.15 4.52
CA SER A 561 -8.51 -26.75 4.31
C SER A 561 -7.33 -26.28 5.17
N ALA A 562 -7.12 -26.88 6.34
CA ALA A 562 -6.01 -26.54 7.23
C ALA A 562 -4.66 -26.93 6.62
N GLY A 563 -4.61 -28.09 5.96
CA GLY A 563 -3.45 -28.53 5.19
C GLY A 563 -3.08 -27.54 4.07
N ALA A 564 -4.08 -27.06 3.32
CA ALA A 564 -3.87 -26.05 2.27
C ALA A 564 -3.32 -24.73 2.84
N VAL A 565 -3.92 -24.22 3.92
CA VAL A 565 -3.45 -23.00 4.63
C VAL A 565 -1.99 -23.15 5.10
N ASP A 566 -1.61 -24.31 5.64
CA ASP A 566 -0.24 -24.54 6.11
C ASP A 566 0.77 -24.60 4.94
N ILE A 567 0.39 -25.20 3.81
CA ILE A 567 1.21 -25.21 2.58
C ILE A 567 1.45 -23.78 2.07
N ALA A 568 0.38 -22.98 1.94
CA ALA A 568 0.49 -21.58 1.51
C ALA A 568 1.37 -20.78 2.49
N THR A 569 1.19 -20.99 3.81
CA THR A 569 1.97 -20.33 4.86
C THR A 569 3.45 -20.65 4.76
N GLN A 570 3.80 -21.94 4.71
CA GLN A 570 5.20 -22.37 4.65
C GLN A 570 5.87 -21.93 3.34
N GLY A 571 5.15 -22.01 2.23
CA GLY A 571 5.61 -21.53 0.92
C GLY A 571 5.95 -20.05 0.96
N ALA A 572 5.01 -19.21 1.40
CA ALA A 572 5.20 -17.77 1.49
C ALA A 572 6.38 -17.35 2.38
N LEU A 573 6.46 -17.87 3.60
CA LEU A 573 7.52 -17.49 4.56
C LEU A 573 8.91 -17.88 4.08
N ARG A 574 9.04 -19.02 3.40
CA ARG A 574 10.33 -19.47 2.84
C ARG A 574 10.73 -18.64 1.64
N GLU A 575 9.79 -18.38 0.74
CA GLU A 575 10.07 -17.80 -0.56
C GLU A 575 10.22 -16.27 -0.53
N MET A 576 9.66 -15.58 0.48
CA MET A 576 9.80 -14.13 0.63
C MET A 576 11.21 -13.66 1.02
N VAL A 577 12.05 -14.57 1.57
CA VAL A 577 13.36 -14.21 2.12
C VAL A 577 14.30 -13.66 1.06
N ILE A 578 14.40 -14.33 -0.10
CA ILE A 578 15.37 -13.97 -1.14
C ILE A 578 15.03 -12.61 -1.77
N PRO A 579 13.80 -12.37 -2.27
CA PRO A 579 13.44 -11.07 -2.84
C PRO A 579 13.62 -9.93 -1.82
N GLY A 580 13.15 -10.11 -0.58
CA GLY A 580 13.25 -9.09 0.46
C GLY A 580 14.69 -8.78 0.87
N THR A 581 15.54 -9.81 1.00
CA THR A 581 16.95 -9.61 1.36
C THR A 581 17.72 -8.88 0.26
N ILE A 582 17.47 -9.20 -1.02
CA ILE A 582 18.16 -8.57 -2.15
C ILE A 582 17.84 -7.07 -2.22
N ALA A 583 16.59 -6.66 -1.99
CA ALA A 583 16.19 -5.26 -1.99
C ALA A 583 16.95 -4.41 -0.95
N VAL A 584 17.37 -5.01 0.16
CA VAL A 584 18.09 -4.32 1.25
C VAL A 584 19.61 -4.44 1.10
N VAL A 585 20.11 -5.62 0.76
CA VAL A 585 21.55 -5.90 0.70
C VAL A 585 22.22 -5.25 -0.50
N VAL A 586 21.56 -5.19 -1.67
CA VAL A 586 22.19 -4.66 -2.89
C VAL A 586 22.53 -3.17 -2.76
N PRO A 587 21.63 -2.27 -2.30
CA PRO A 587 21.99 -0.87 -2.08
C PRO A 587 23.19 -0.70 -1.15
N VAL A 588 23.23 -1.44 -0.03
CA VAL A 588 24.35 -1.43 0.92
C VAL A 588 25.64 -1.92 0.27
N ALA A 589 25.59 -3.03 -0.46
CA ALA A 589 26.75 -3.58 -1.14
C ALA A 589 27.31 -2.62 -2.20
N VAL A 590 26.45 -2.00 -3.00
CA VAL A 590 26.88 -1.01 -4.01
C VAL A 590 27.50 0.21 -3.35
N GLY A 591 26.87 0.75 -2.30
CA GLY A 591 27.41 1.89 -1.56
C GLY A 591 28.77 1.61 -0.92
N VAL A 592 28.96 0.42 -0.33
CA VAL A 592 30.19 0.04 0.37
C VAL A 592 31.32 -0.36 -0.60
N PHE A 593 31.03 -1.12 -1.64
CA PHE A 593 32.07 -1.71 -2.51
C PHE A 593 32.36 -0.89 -3.77
N ILE A 594 31.39 -0.15 -4.29
CA ILE A 594 31.56 0.64 -5.52
C ILE A 594 31.65 2.13 -5.18
N GLY A 595 30.77 2.61 -4.31
CA GLY A 595 30.82 3.97 -3.79
C GLY A 595 29.45 4.66 -3.75
N PRO A 596 29.37 5.82 -3.07
CA PRO A 596 28.13 6.56 -2.89
C PRO A 596 27.55 7.10 -4.21
N GLU A 597 28.39 7.43 -5.20
CA GLU A 597 27.95 7.90 -6.52
C GLU A 597 27.28 6.79 -7.32
N ALA A 598 27.85 5.57 -7.27
CA ALA A 598 27.24 4.40 -7.88
C ALA A 598 25.91 4.02 -7.20
N LEU A 599 25.80 4.19 -5.89
CA LEU A 599 24.52 4.03 -5.18
C LEU A 599 23.51 5.08 -5.66
N GLY A 600 23.91 6.34 -5.84
CA GLY A 600 23.06 7.37 -6.45
C GLY A 600 22.57 6.97 -7.85
N GLY A 601 23.47 6.43 -8.67
CA GLY A 601 23.12 5.85 -9.97
C GLY A 601 22.12 4.69 -9.85
N LEU A 602 22.32 3.77 -8.90
CA LEU A 602 21.43 2.65 -8.64
C LEU A 602 20.02 3.10 -8.27
N LEU A 603 19.90 4.09 -7.38
CA LEU A 603 18.61 4.67 -7.01
C LEU A 603 17.90 5.21 -8.26
N ALA A 604 18.59 6.03 -9.06
CA ALA A 604 18.03 6.59 -10.30
C ALA A 604 17.55 5.50 -11.29
N GLY A 605 18.37 4.48 -11.51
CA GLY A 605 18.04 3.38 -12.40
C GLY A 605 16.85 2.56 -11.90
N SER A 606 16.79 2.30 -10.59
CA SER A 606 15.70 1.53 -9.98
C SER A 606 14.36 2.29 -10.05
N ILE A 607 14.38 3.61 -9.84
CA ILE A 607 13.21 4.47 -9.97
C ILE A 607 12.74 4.48 -11.42
N ALA A 608 13.65 4.73 -12.38
CA ALA A 608 13.27 4.88 -13.78
C ALA A 608 12.76 3.58 -14.43
N ALA A 609 13.28 2.41 -14.02
CA ALA A 609 12.83 1.12 -14.54
C ALA A 609 11.61 0.57 -13.79
N GLY A 610 11.43 0.97 -12.52
CA GLY A 610 10.30 0.54 -11.69
C GLY A 610 9.05 1.39 -11.87
N ALA A 611 9.21 2.67 -12.24
CA ALA A 611 8.13 3.58 -12.64
C ALA A 611 7.52 3.17 -13.98
#